data_AF-A0A1M7JVC0-F1
#
_entry.id   AF-A0A1M7JVC0-F1
#
_cell.length_a   1.000
_cell.length_b   1.000
_cell.length_c   1.000
_cell.angle_alpha   90.00
_cell.angle_beta   90.00
_cell.angle_gamma   90.00
#
_symmetry.space_group_name_H-M   'P 1'
#
loop_
_entity.id
_entity.type
_entity.pdbx_description
1 polymer ?
#
loop_
_entity_poly.entity_id
_entity_poly.type
_entity_poly.pdbx_seq_one_letter_code
_entity_poly.pdbx_strand_id
1 'polypeptide(L)'
;MDRDAFEHLYLHAHTLAEFGFMRAMAGLASADVPALAPEQFAANAADAQQMLNLDAAGFDWSALDGVAAFGAEHDAADAAPVARYDGPTFTEALAMDDEVGGDALPELANYLERAHAARTLLAGRIAHSWATVDAQALDDALAALPAGSPALTGPLSADQLAPWLALYEQRHPALDALVQQIRRLEPF
;
A
#
# COMPACT_ATOMS: atom_id res chain seq x y z
N MET A 1 -22.66 8.28 0.36
CA MET A 1 -21.60 9.31 0.13
C MET A 1 -21.72 9.97 -1.26
N ASP A 2 -21.19 11.18 -1.45
CA ASP A 2 -21.10 11.85 -2.77
C ASP A 2 -19.70 11.76 -3.41
N ARG A 3 -19.57 12.28 -4.63
CA ARG A 3 -18.34 12.21 -5.41
C ARG A 3 -17.18 12.93 -4.73
N ASP A 4 -17.38 14.15 -4.23
CA ASP A 4 -16.32 14.98 -3.64
C ASP A 4 -15.78 14.33 -2.35
N ALA A 5 -16.70 13.82 -1.52
CA ALA A 5 -16.39 13.04 -0.34
C ALA A 5 -15.57 11.79 -0.65
N PHE A 6 -15.88 11.09 -1.75
CA PHE A 6 -15.10 9.96 -2.22
C PHE A 6 -13.69 10.38 -2.67
N GLU A 7 -13.53 11.51 -3.35
CA GLU A 7 -12.19 11.95 -3.78
C GLU A 7 -11.29 12.22 -2.57
N HIS A 8 -11.82 12.86 -1.53
CA HIS A 8 -11.11 13.04 -0.25
C HIS A 8 -10.72 11.70 0.37
N LEU A 9 -11.68 10.78 0.47
CA LEU A 9 -11.44 9.45 1.04
C LEU A 9 -10.39 8.67 0.25
N TYR A 10 -10.43 8.76 -1.08
CA TYR A 10 -9.44 8.16 -1.97
C TYR A 10 -8.03 8.68 -1.67
N LEU A 11 -7.86 10.00 -1.60
CA LEU A 11 -6.55 10.62 -1.34
C LEU A 11 -6.03 10.25 0.05
N HIS A 12 -6.89 10.28 1.07
CA HIS A 12 -6.50 9.94 2.44
C HIS A 12 -6.13 8.47 2.59
N ALA A 13 -6.88 7.55 2.00
CA ALA A 13 -6.58 6.12 2.07
C ALA A 13 -5.24 5.78 1.42
N HIS A 14 -4.94 6.37 0.26
CA HIS A 14 -3.63 6.21 -0.39
C HIS A 14 -2.51 6.86 0.43
N THR A 15 -2.75 8.05 0.97
CA THR A 15 -1.79 8.73 1.86
C THR A 15 -1.47 7.89 3.09
N LEU A 16 -2.48 7.32 3.77
CA LEU A 16 -2.29 6.45 4.93
C LEU A 16 -1.44 5.23 4.57
N ALA A 17 -1.72 4.60 3.43
CA ALA A 17 -1.00 3.42 2.98
C ALA A 17 0.45 3.71 2.61
N GLU A 18 0.69 4.72 1.77
CA GLU A 18 2.03 5.04 1.27
C GLU A 18 2.89 5.72 2.33
N PHE A 19 2.37 6.73 3.02
CA PHE A 19 3.11 7.41 4.07
C PHE A 19 3.39 6.50 5.26
N GLY A 20 2.42 5.67 5.66
CA GLY A 20 2.61 4.65 6.69
C GLY A 20 3.68 3.63 6.29
N PHE A 21 3.73 3.21 5.02
CA PHE A 21 4.79 2.35 4.51
C PHE A 21 6.17 3.03 4.56
N MET A 22 6.29 4.27 4.06
CA MET A 22 7.57 5.00 4.10
C MET A 22 8.07 5.19 5.53
N ARG A 23 7.18 5.53 6.48
CA ARG A 23 7.53 5.68 7.89
C ARG A 23 7.95 4.36 8.52
N ALA A 24 7.28 3.25 8.20
CA ALA A 24 7.68 1.92 8.64
C ALA A 24 9.07 1.54 8.10
N MET A 25 9.34 1.80 6.82
CA MET A 25 10.64 1.55 6.18
C MET A 25 11.76 2.41 6.79
N ALA A 26 11.50 3.70 7.01
CA ALA A 26 12.44 4.58 7.71
C ALA A 26 12.71 4.08 9.14
N GLY A 27 11.67 3.63 9.85
CA GLY A 27 11.79 2.99 11.16
C GLY A 27 12.68 1.75 11.13
N LEU A 28 12.50 0.86 10.16
CA LEU A 28 13.34 -0.34 9.98
C LEU A 28 14.79 0.00 9.63
N ALA A 29 15.02 1.01 8.80
CA ALA A 29 16.38 1.45 8.45
C ALA A 29 17.10 2.13 9.63
N SER A 30 16.34 2.78 10.52
CA SER A 30 16.86 3.44 11.72
C SER A 30 16.97 2.52 12.95
N ALA A 31 16.32 1.34 12.90
CA ALA A 31 16.44 0.36 13.96
C ALA A 31 17.88 -0.15 13.98
N ASP A 32 18.54 -0.05 15.14
CA ASP A 32 19.81 -0.71 15.39
C ASP A 32 19.60 -2.22 15.21
N VAL A 33 19.78 -2.71 13.98
CA VAL A 33 19.91 -4.13 13.74
C VAL A 33 21.16 -4.53 14.51
N PRO A 34 21.04 -5.36 15.58
CA PRO A 34 22.22 -5.74 16.33
C PRO A 34 23.21 -6.32 15.35
N ALA A 35 24.39 -5.68 15.27
CA ALA A 35 25.45 -6.15 14.41
C ALA A 35 25.67 -7.63 14.73
N LEU A 36 25.45 -8.50 13.74
CA LEU A 36 25.63 -9.93 13.94
C LEU A 36 27.05 -10.14 14.46
N ALA A 37 27.17 -10.93 15.52
CA ALA A 37 28.49 -11.31 15.99
C ALA A 37 29.25 -12.03 14.85
N PRO A 38 30.59 -11.93 14.75
CA PRO A 38 31.36 -12.61 13.71
C PRO A 38 31.02 -14.10 13.56
N GLU A 39 30.68 -14.76 14.66
CA GLU A 39 30.25 -16.16 14.71
C GLU A 39 28.89 -16.39 14.05
N GLN A 40 27.97 -15.43 14.15
CA GLN A 40 26.66 -15.47 13.49
C GLN A 40 26.77 -15.18 11.99
N PHE A 41 27.70 -14.29 11.58
CA PHE A 41 28.04 -14.11 10.17
C PHE A 41 28.61 -15.40 9.56
N ALA A 42 29.51 -16.07 10.27
CA ALA A 42 30.09 -17.34 9.81
C ALA A 42 29.04 -18.47 9.75
N ALA A 43 28.13 -18.53 10.72
CA ALA A 43 27.02 -19.49 10.71
C ALA A 43 26.05 -19.24 9.54
N ASN A 44 25.64 -17.99 9.32
CA ASN A 44 24.74 -17.63 8.21
C ASN A 44 25.39 -17.86 6.84
N ALA A 45 26.69 -17.60 6.71
CA ALA A 45 27.44 -17.90 5.49
C ALA A 45 27.55 -19.41 5.24
N ALA A 46 27.79 -20.21 6.29
CA ALA A 46 27.82 -21.67 6.19
C ALA A 46 26.44 -22.24 5.81
N ASP A 47 25.36 -21.75 6.40
CA ASP A 47 23.99 -22.17 6.09
C ASP A 47 23.59 -21.79 4.64
N ALA A 48 23.91 -20.56 4.21
CA ALA A 48 23.67 -20.13 2.83
C ALA A 48 24.46 -20.99 1.82
N GLN A 49 25.70 -21.35 2.16
CA GLN A 49 26.54 -22.21 1.33
C GLN A 49 26.06 -23.66 1.33
N GLN A 50 25.45 -24.13 2.42
CA GLN A 50 24.79 -25.44 2.49
C GLN A 50 23.50 -25.47 1.64
N MET A 51 22.73 -24.38 1.59
CA MET A 51 21.57 -24.27 0.68
C MET A 51 22.00 -24.24 -0.80
N LEU A 52 23.12 -23.58 -1.12
CA LEU A 52 23.67 -23.56 -2.49
C LEU A 52 24.31 -24.90 -2.91
N ASN A 53 24.70 -25.73 -1.94
CA ASN A 53 25.27 -27.07 -2.16
C ASN A 53 24.22 -28.20 -2.05
N LEU A 54 22.93 -27.87 -2.05
CA LEU A 54 21.88 -28.87 -2.23
C LEU A 54 22.03 -29.47 -3.64
N ASP A 55 22.61 -30.67 -3.70
CA ASP A 55 22.65 -31.49 -4.91
C ASP A 55 21.20 -31.78 -5.34
N ALA A 56 20.88 -31.49 -6.60
CA ALA A 56 19.58 -31.76 -7.20
C ALA A 56 19.16 -33.24 -7.05
N ALA A 57 20.13 -34.15 -6.86
CA ALA A 57 19.89 -35.57 -6.61
C ALA A 57 19.49 -35.92 -5.15
N GLY A 58 19.71 -35.03 -4.18
CA GLY A 58 19.39 -35.25 -2.76
C GLY A 58 18.12 -34.52 -2.30
N PHE A 59 17.51 -33.70 -3.15
CA PHE A 59 16.27 -33.01 -2.84
C PHE A 59 15.08 -33.95 -3.06
N ASP A 60 14.31 -34.18 -2.00
CA ASP A 60 13.09 -34.97 -2.07
C ASP A 60 11.96 -34.15 -2.72
N TRP A 61 11.86 -34.26 -4.04
CA TRP A 61 10.82 -33.63 -4.85
C TRP A 61 9.41 -34.17 -4.57
N SER A 62 9.27 -35.26 -3.79
CA SER A 62 7.96 -35.83 -3.48
C SER A 62 7.08 -34.91 -2.63
N ALA A 63 7.66 -33.95 -1.90
CA ALA A 63 6.92 -32.90 -1.18
C ALA A 63 6.26 -31.86 -2.11
N LEU A 64 6.67 -31.81 -3.38
CA LEU A 64 6.10 -30.95 -4.42
C LEU A 64 5.15 -31.72 -5.35
N ASP A 65 5.14 -33.06 -5.25
CA ASP A 65 4.29 -33.93 -6.04
C ASP A 65 2.86 -33.91 -5.47
N GLY A 66 2.04 -32.98 -5.98
CA GLY A 66 0.72 -32.65 -5.45
C GLY A 66 0.45 -31.15 -5.37
N VAL A 67 1.47 -30.30 -5.56
CA VAL A 67 1.25 -28.89 -5.86
C VAL A 67 0.75 -28.81 -7.29
N ALA A 68 -0.57 -28.64 -7.45
CA ALA A 68 -1.16 -28.27 -8.72
C ALA A 68 -0.34 -27.11 -9.30
N ALA A 69 0.24 -27.35 -10.48
CA ALA A 69 1.25 -26.54 -11.10
C ALA A 69 1.02 -25.03 -10.95
N PHE A 70 2.12 -24.26 -10.84
CA PHE A 70 2.23 -22.88 -11.32
C PHE A 70 2.08 -22.79 -12.86
N GLY A 71 1.04 -23.46 -13.36
CA GLY A 71 0.73 -23.73 -14.75
C GLY A 71 -0.74 -24.12 -14.90
N ALA A 72 -1.61 -23.66 -14.00
CA ALA A 72 -2.98 -23.41 -14.39
C ALA A 72 -2.91 -22.31 -15.44
N GLU A 73 -3.11 -22.70 -16.70
CA GLU A 73 -3.48 -21.80 -17.77
C GLU A 73 -4.44 -20.79 -17.18
N HIS A 74 -4.00 -19.54 -17.11
CA HIS A 74 -4.88 -18.42 -16.83
C HIS A 74 -5.93 -18.52 -17.91
N ASP A 75 -7.14 -18.97 -17.56
CA ASP A 75 -8.27 -19.02 -18.46
C ASP A 75 -8.34 -17.64 -19.11
N ALA A 76 -7.99 -17.60 -20.40
CA ALA A 76 -8.00 -16.42 -21.24
C ALA A 76 -9.45 -16.02 -21.59
N ALA A 77 -10.34 -16.11 -20.61
CA ALA A 77 -11.76 -15.80 -20.67
C ALA A 77 -12.15 -14.59 -19.81
N ASP A 78 -11.23 -14.04 -19.02
CA ASP A 78 -11.43 -12.77 -18.29
C ASP A 78 -10.45 -11.69 -18.75
N ALA A 79 -10.15 -11.68 -20.05
CA ALA A 79 -9.65 -10.48 -20.71
C ALA A 79 -10.81 -9.48 -20.85
N ALA A 80 -11.35 -9.03 -19.70
CA ALA A 80 -11.98 -7.72 -19.65
C ALA A 80 -10.98 -6.75 -20.29
N PRO A 81 -11.43 -5.89 -21.23
CA PRO A 81 -10.53 -4.91 -21.81
C PRO A 81 -9.89 -4.15 -20.66
N VAL A 82 -8.56 -4.28 -20.52
CA VAL A 82 -7.76 -3.42 -19.64
C VAL A 82 -8.04 -2.03 -20.18
N ALA A 83 -8.98 -1.33 -19.56
CA ALA A 83 -9.23 0.05 -19.89
C ALA A 83 -7.88 0.73 -19.68
N ARG A 84 -7.29 1.25 -20.75
CA ARG A 84 -6.05 2.01 -20.64
C ARG A 84 -6.44 3.27 -19.89
N TYR A 85 -6.11 3.33 -18.60
CA TYR A 85 -6.35 4.50 -17.79
C TYR A 85 -5.31 5.54 -18.17
N ASP A 86 -5.79 6.68 -18.66
CA ASP A 86 -4.94 7.85 -18.89
C ASP A 86 -4.59 8.47 -17.53
N GLY A 87 -3.33 8.31 -17.11
CA GLY A 87 -2.78 9.05 -15.98
C GLY A 87 -1.81 8.28 -15.09
N PRO A 88 -0.95 8.99 -14.33
CA PRO A 88 -0.02 8.39 -13.38
C PRO A 88 -0.77 7.65 -12.26
N THR A 89 -0.13 6.64 -11.67
CA THR A 89 -0.51 6.08 -10.36
C THR A 89 -0.42 7.13 -9.26
N PHE A 90 -0.99 6.85 -8.08
CA PHE A 90 -0.86 7.76 -6.93
C PHE A 90 0.61 8.08 -6.62
N THR A 91 1.46 7.05 -6.48
CA THR A 91 2.89 7.23 -6.24
C THR A 91 3.57 8.06 -7.33
N GLU A 92 3.30 7.79 -8.61
CA GLU A 92 3.86 8.54 -9.73
C GLU A 92 3.40 10.00 -9.74
N ALA A 93 2.13 10.26 -9.42
CA ALA A 93 1.58 11.61 -9.36
C ALA A 93 2.25 12.45 -8.26
N LEU A 94 2.62 11.82 -7.14
CA LEU A 94 3.32 12.47 -6.04
C LEU A 94 4.83 12.63 -6.31
N ALA A 95 5.41 11.77 -7.16
CA ALA A 95 6.84 11.82 -7.54
C ALA A 95 7.14 12.87 -8.63
N MET A 96 6.13 13.36 -9.36
CA MET A 96 6.32 14.34 -10.45
C MET A 96 6.78 15.74 -9.98
N ASP A 97 6.78 16.01 -8.67
CA ASP A 97 7.15 17.30 -8.05
C ASP A 97 8.37 17.16 -7.11
N ASP A 98 9.12 16.06 -7.21
CA ASP A 98 10.19 15.71 -6.26
C ASP A 98 11.52 16.39 -6.63
N GLU A 99 11.62 17.70 -6.34
CA GLU A 99 12.93 18.38 -6.21
C GLU A 99 13.58 18.17 -4.83
N VAL A 100 12.94 17.42 -3.91
CA VAL A 100 13.47 17.18 -2.56
C VAL A 100 14.41 15.98 -2.57
N GLY A 101 15.61 16.20 -3.10
CA GLY A 101 16.73 15.27 -2.95
C GLY A 101 17.12 15.14 -1.47
N GLY A 102 16.79 14.01 -0.85
CA GLY A 102 17.33 13.63 0.46
C GLY A 102 16.76 12.30 0.96
N ASP A 103 17.59 11.49 1.62
CA ASP A 103 17.22 10.21 2.26
C ASP A 103 16.24 10.35 3.46
N ALA A 104 15.66 11.54 3.66
CA ALA A 104 14.80 11.85 4.81
C ALA A 104 13.32 11.71 4.46
N LEU A 105 12.55 11.11 5.37
CA LEU A 105 11.09 11.01 5.26
C LEU A 105 10.48 12.42 5.17
N PRO A 106 9.61 12.71 4.17
CA PRO A 106 8.96 14.01 4.07
C PRO A 106 8.04 14.26 5.26
N GLU A 107 7.85 15.53 5.63
CA GLU A 107 6.85 15.90 6.64
C GLU A 107 5.44 15.58 6.16
N LEU A 108 4.57 15.10 7.07
CA LEU A 108 3.20 14.69 6.74
C LEU A 108 2.38 15.83 6.12
N ALA A 109 2.58 17.07 6.58
CA ALA A 109 1.91 18.25 6.04
C ALA A 109 2.25 18.46 4.56
N ASN A 110 3.54 18.45 4.21
CA ASN A 110 4.01 18.63 2.83
C ASN A 110 3.56 17.46 1.94
N TYR A 111 3.56 16.23 2.48
CA TYR A 111 3.08 15.07 1.74
C TYR A 111 1.57 15.15 1.46
N LEU A 112 0.75 15.54 2.44
CA LEU A 112 -0.69 15.70 2.28
C LEU A 112 -1.04 16.84 1.32
N GLU A 113 -0.31 17.95 1.38
CA GLU A 113 -0.46 19.06 0.42
C GLU A 113 -0.20 18.58 -1.02
N ARG A 114 0.87 17.81 -1.25
CA ARG A 114 1.14 17.20 -2.56
C ARG A 114 0.05 16.24 -3.00
N ALA A 115 -0.47 15.40 -2.09
CA ALA A 115 -1.58 14.50 -2.40
C ALA A 115 -2.83 15.27 -2.86
N HIS A 116 -3.15 16.39 -2.22
CA HIS A 116 -4.25 17.25 -2.65
C HIS A 116 -3.97 17.97 -3.98
N ALA A 117 -2.74 18.43 -4.21
CA ALA A 117 -2.35 19.04 -5.49
C ALA A 117 -2.41 18.04 -6.66
N ALA A 118 -2.06 16.78 -6.41
CA ALA A 118 -2.11 15.69 -7.39
C ALA A 118 -3.54 15.29 -7.81
N ARG A 119 -4.59 15.83 -7.16
CA ARG A 119 -6.00 15.53 -7.47
C ARG A 119 -6.34 15.68 -8.95
N THR A 120 -5.80 16.71 -9.62
CA THR A 120 -6.05 16.93 -11.05
C THR A 120 -5.38 15.86 -11.92
N LEU A 121 -4.16 15.43 -11.57
CA LEU A 121 -3.44 14.37 -12.28
C LEU A 121 -4.11 13.01 -12.09
N LEU A 122 -4.71 12.79 -10.92
CA LEU A 122 -5.40 11.55 -10.56
C LEU A 122 -6.87 11.51 -10.99
N ALA A 123 -7.41 12.57 -11.60
CA ALA A 123 -8.83 12.71 -11.89
C ALA A 123 -9.42 11.50 -12.63
N GLY A 124 -8.70 10.94 -13.61
CA GLY A 124 -9.12 9.74 -14.35
C GLY A 124 -9.25 8.49 -13.48
N ARG A 125 -8.26 8.22 -12.63
CA ARG A 125 -8.25 7.08 -11.70
C ARG A 125 -9.32 7.21 -10.62
N ILE A 126 -9.47 8.40 -10.05
CA ILE A 126 -10.52 8.67 -9.07
C ILE A 126 -11.88 8.47 -9.75
N ALA A 127 -12.09 9.00 -10.96
CA ALA A 127 -13.35 8.84 -11.71
C ALA A 127 -13.68 7.37 -11.99
N HIS A 128 -12.69 6.58 -12.38
CA HIS A 128 -12.85 5.13 -12.54
C HIS A 128 -13.26 4.46 -11.22
N SER A 129 -12.49 4.69 -10.16
CA SER A 129 -12.73 4.07 -8.86
C SER A 129 -14.14 4.38 -8.33
N TRP A 130 -14.66 5.57 -8.61
CA TRP A 130 -16.05 5.94 -8.26
C TRP A 130 -17.12 5.30 -9.14
N ALA A 131 -16.82 5.05 -10.41
CA ALA A 131 -17.75 4.35 -11.27
C ALA A 131 -17.93 2.88 -10.87
N THR A 132 -16.95 2.30 -10.17
CA THR A 132 -16.94 0.89 -9.76
C THR A 132 -17.20 0.67 -8.28
N VAL A 133 -17.14 1.72 -7.44
CA VAL A 133 -17.32 1.58 -5.99
C VAL A 133 -18.74 1.20 -5.62
N ASP A 134 -18.86 0.24 -4.70
CA ASP A 134 -20.08 0.05 -3.92
C ASP A 134 -20.14 1.11 -2.82
N ALA A 135 -20.89 2.19 -3.09
CA ALA A 135 -21.02 3.31 -2.17
C ALA A 135 -21.67 2.92 -0.84
N GLN A 136 -22.58 1.94 -0.83
CA GLN A 136 -23.24 1.49 0.40
C GLN A 136 -22.25 0.71 1.27
N ALA A 137 -21.51 -0.23 0.68
CA ALA A 137 -20.47 -0.96 1.40
C ALA A 137 -19.40 -0.02 1.97
N LEU A 138 -19.10 1.07 1.26
CA LEU A 138 -18.14 2.07 1.72
C LEU A 138 -18.69 2.94 2.86
N ASP A 139 -19.97 3.33 2.80
CA ASP A 139 -20.65 4.02 3.90
C ASP A 139 -20.71 3.14 5.17
N ASP A 140 -20.96 1.84 5.01
CA ASP A 140 -20.96 0.87 6.12
C ASP A 140 -19.55 0.71 6.73
N ALA A 141 -18.51 0.67 5.90
CA ALA A 141 -17.11 0.61 6.35
C ALA A 141 -16.70 1.88 7.12
N LEU A 142 -17.13 3.06 6.66
CA LEU A 142 -16.91 4.33 7.36
C LEU A 142 -17.64 4.37 8.71
N ALA A 143 -18.85 3.83 8.79
CA ALA A 143 -19.62 3.75 10.03
C ALA A 143 -18.99 2.81 11.09
N ALA A 144 -18.17 1.84 10.65
CA ALA A 144 -17.44 0.93 11.53
C ALA A 144 -16.16 1.54 12.12
N LEU A 145 -15.76 2.76 11.70
CA LEU A 145 -14.57 3.43 12.22
C LEU A 145 -14.78 3.99 13.64
N PRO A 146 -13.70 4.20 14.42
CA PRO A 146 -13.79 4.78 15.74
C PRO A 146 -14.48 6.16 15.75
N ALA A 147 -15.51 6.30 16.58
CA ALA A 147 -16.23 7.56 16.75
C ALA A 147 -15.34 8.66 17.33
N GLY A 148 -15.65 9.92 16.99
CA GLY A 148 -14.95 11.11 17.50
C GLY A 148 -13.68 11.50 16.74
N SER A 149 -13.28 10.71 15.73
CA SER A 149 -12.19 11.06 14.82
C SER A 149 -12.69 12.00 13.69
N PRO A 150 -11.82 12.87 13.14
CA PRO A 150 -12.16 13.70 11.97
C PRO A 150 -12.62 12.86 10.79
N ALA A 151 -13.63 13.30 10.04
CA ALA A 151 -14.17 12.53 8.92
C ALA A 151 -13.17 12.44 7.75
N LEU A 152 -12.86 11.21 7.30
CA LEU A 152 -11.98 10.96 6.15
C LEU A 152 -12.56 11.42 4.80
N THR A 153 -13.84 11.77 4.76
CA THR A 153 -14.61 12.15 3.57
C THR A 153 -14.66 13.67 3.34
N GLY A 154 -13.80 14.43 4.00
CA GLY A 154 -13.68 15.88 3.82
C GLY A 154 -12.24 16.33 3.98
N PRO A 155 -11.91 17.61 3.74
CA PRO A 155 -10.54 18.10 3.85
C PRO A 155 -10.00 17.89 5.27
N LEU A 156 -8.81 17.30 5.37
CA LEU A 156 -8.09 17.10 6.63
C LEU A 156 -6.77 17.86 6.62
N SER A 157 -6.40 18.44 7.75
CA SER A 157 -5.02 18.87 7.99
C SER A 157 -4.14 17.68 8.41
N ALA A 158 -2.82 17.88 8.40
CA ALA A 158 -1.88 16.87 8.90
C ALA A 158 -2.18 16.45 10.36
N ASP A 159 -2.51 17.41 11.23
CA ASP A 159 -2.88 17.13 12.63
C ASP A 159 -4.15 16.29 12.74
N GLN A 160 -5.09 16.45 11.80
CA GLN A 160 -6.32 15.66 11.76
C GLN A 160 -6.11 14.28 11.13
N LEU A 161 -5.14 14.13 10.22
CA LEU A 161 -4.79 12.84 9.61
C LEU A 161 -3.85 12.01 10.50
N ALA A 162 -3.01 12.64 11.33
CA ALA A 162 -2.04 11.95 12.17
C ALA A 162 -2.65 10.88 13.11
N PRO A 163 -3.81 11.10 13.76
CA PRO A 163 -4.47 10.04 14.54
C PRO A 163 -4.90 8.84 13.69
N TRP A 164 -5.36 9.08 12.46
CA TRP A 164 -5.70 8.00 11.52
C TRP A 164 -4.47 7.22 11.09
N LEU A 165 -3.36 7.92 10.81
CA LEU A 165 -2.08 7.28 10.49
C LEU A 165 -1.61 6.39 11.64
N ALA A 166 -1.68 6.87 12.89
CA ALA A 166 -1.32 6.08 14.07
C ALA A 166 -2.20 4.82 14.22
N LEU A 167 -3.51 4.91 13.96
CA LEU A 167 -4.41 3.75 13.97
C LEU A 167 -4.09 2.75 12.85
N TYR A 168 -3.75 3.25 11.67
CA TYR A 168 -3.39 2.42 10.51
C TYR A 168 -2.07 1.67 10.77
N GLU A 169 -1.08 2.34 11.34
CA GLU A 169 0.20 1.72 11.76
C GLU A 169 0.00 0.66 12.85
N GLN A 170 -1.00 0.83 13.71
CA GLN A 170 -1.41 -0.17 14.70
C GLN A 170 -2.26 -1.31 14.12
N ARG A 171 -2.47 -1.32 12.79
CA ARG A 171 -3.23 -2.36 12.08
C ARG A 171 -4.69 -2.44 12.55
N HIS A 172 -5.30 -1.28 12.80
CA HIS A 172 -6.70 -1.23 13.23
C HIS A 172 -7.62 -1.91 12.18
N PRO A 173 -8.33 -3.00 12.50
CA PRO A 173 -8.95 -3.87 11.49
C PRO A 173 -9.93 -3.16 10.55
N ALA A 174 -10.80 -2.29 11.08
CA ALA A 174 -11.79 -1.58 10.26
C ALA A 174 -11.14 -0.54 9.33
N LEU A 175 -10.05 0.09 9.79
CA LEU A 175 -9.34 1.08 8.99
C LEU A 175 -8.51 0.40 7.91
N ASP A 176 -7.83 -0.70 8.24
CA ASP A 176 -7.11 -1.54 7.28
C ASP A 176 -8.05 -2.06 6.18
N ALA A 177 -9.24 -2.55 6.56
CA ALA A 177 -10.24 -3.04 5.62
C ALA A 177 -10.71 -1.93 4.67
N LEU A 178 -11.02 -0.74 5.20
CA LEU A 178 -11.40 0.44 4.42
C LEU A 178 -10.31 0.86 3.42
N VAL A 179 -9.07 0.99 3.89
CA VAL A 179 -7.93 1.36 3.05
C VAL A 179 -7.71 0.33 1.95
N GLN A 180 -7.79 -0.97 2.27
CA GLN A 180 -7.69 -2.03 1.27
C GLN A 180 -8.85 -2.01 0.26
N GLN A 181 -10.08 -1.78 0.72
CA GLN A 181 -11.24 -1.69 -0.15
C GLN A 181 -11.05 -0.58 -1.19
N ILE A 182 -10.57 0.58 -0.78
CA ILE A 182 -10.30 1.71 -1.70
C ILE A 182 -9.16 1.39 -2.65
N ARG A 183 -8.03 0.86 -2.15
CA ARG A 183 -6.87 0.54 -2.98
C ARG A 183 -7.13 -0.57 -4.01
N ARG A 184 -8.11 -1.45 -3.77
CA ARG A 184 -8.52 -2.48 -4.74
C ARG A 184 -9.35 -1.93 -5.90
N LEU A 185 -9.84 -0.69 -5.79
CA LEU A 185 -10.52 -0.01 -6.89
C LEU A 185 -9.50 0.52 -7.92
N GLU A 186 -8.22 0.59 -7.55
CA GLU A 186 -7.17 0.98 -8.48
C GLU A 186 -7.03 -0.06 -9.59
N PRO A 187 -6.99 0.39 -10.84
CA PRO A 187 -6.72 -0.49 -11.95
C PRO A 187 -5.23 -0.84 -12.03
N PHE A 188 -4.96 -2.12 -12.35
CA PHE A 188 -3.64 -2.68 -12.60
C PHE A 188 -3.03 -2.18 -13.92
#